data_AF-A0A524KYR4-F1
#
_entry.id   AF-A0A524KYR4-F1
#
_cell.length_a   1.000
_cell.length_b   1.000
_cell.length_c   1.000
_cell.angle_alpha   90.00
_cell.angle_beta   90.00
_cell.angle_gamma   90.00
#
_symmetry.space_group_name_H-M   'P 1'
#
loop_
_entity.id
_entity.type
_entity.pdbx_description
1 polymer ?
#
loop_
_entity_poly.entity_id
_entity_poly.type
_entity_poly.pdbx_seq_one_letter_code
_entity_poly.pdbx_strand_id
1 'polypeptide(L)'
;MTIGFVFINFLPFLKRLNLPVSIVAGLMGLLFAHISIGYFDLGANARGIFPEKYFLQMQQAPGIFINIVFATLMLGMPKLEFWKSIRLAAPNIVMGHAFAWGQHFVGALLAIFVFSYFYENSQYMAPLIAIGFQGGHGTAAGLSVTYEILNFKEAVDLGLGVATGGVLIGLISGILIFK
;
A
#
# COMPACT_ATOMS: atom_id res chain seq x y z
N MET A 1 -16.74 -2.44 8.22
CA MET A 1 -16.66 -3.92 8.19
C MET A 1 -17.96 -4.58 7.74
N THR A 2 -19.13 -4.19 8.27
CA THR A 2 -20.44 -4.71 7.87
C THR A 2 -20.72 -4.60 6.36
N ILE A 3 -20.41 -3.47 5.73
CA ILE A 3 -20.59 -3.27 4.28
C ILE A 3 -19.74 -4.26 3.46
N GLY A 4 -18.45 -4.41 3.80
CA GLY A 4 -17.57 -5.36 3.12
C GLY A 4 -18.01 -6.82 3.27
N PHE A 5 -18.52 -7.18 4.46
CA PHE A 5 -19.04 -8.53 4.71
C PHE A 5 -20.30 -8.83 3.89
N VAL A 6 -21.21 -7.86 3.81
CA VAL A 6 -22.41 -7.96 2.97
C VAL A 6 -21.99 -8.11 1.51
N PHE A 7 -21.07 -7.29 1.02
CA PHE A 7 -20.61 -7.32 -0.37
C PHE A 7 -19.96 -8.66 -0.78
N ILE A 8 -19.13 -9.25 0.09
CA ILE A 8 -18.54 -10.58 -0.14
C ILE A 8 -19.62 -11.66 -0.29
N ASN A 9 -20.70 -11.58 0.49
CA ASN A 9 -21.80 -12.55 0.44
C ASN A 9 -22.66 -12.42 -0.83
N PHE A 10 -22.71 -11.23 -1.45
CA PHE A 10 -23.43 -11.00 -2.70
C PHE A 10 -22.69 -11.49 -3.95
N LEU A 11 -21.36 -11.64 -3.90
CA LEU A 11 -20.53 -12.04 -5.05
C LEU A 11 -19.89 -13.43 -4.86
N PRO A 12 -20.39 -14.48 -5.54
CA PRO A 12 -19.93 -15.86 -5.35
C PRO A 12 -18.46 -16.08 -5.74
N PHE A 13 -17.90 -15.25 -6.62
CA PHE A 13 -16.48 -15.27 -6.98
C PHE A 13 -15.57 -14.76 -5.84
N LEU A 14 -15.92 -13.63 -5.19
CA LEU A 14 -15.16 -13.11 -4.05
C LEU A 14 -15.26 -14.04 -2.82
N LYS A 15 -16.43 -14.67 -2.62
CA LYS A 15 -16.63 -15.66 -1.56
C LYS A 15 -15.70 -16.87 -1.72
N ARG A 16 -15.41 -17.30 -2.95
CA ARG A 16 -14.45 -18.39 -3.22
C ARG A 16 -13.00 -18.00 -2.96
N LEU A 17 -12.67 -16.71 -2.98
CA LEU A 17 -11.31 -16.22 -2.76
C LEU A 17 -10.98 -16.02 -1.27
N ASN A 18 -11.88 -16.29 -0.31
CA ASN A 18 -11.63 -16.16 1.14
C ASN A 18 -10.95 -14.82 1.53
N LEU A 19 -11.28 -13.72 0.82
CA LEU A 19 -10.62 -12.44 1.02
C LEU A 19 -10.94 -11.86 2.41
N PRO A 20 -9.95 -11.26 3.11
CA PRO A 20 -10.20 -10.55 4.36
C PRO A 20 -11.23 -9.44 4.18
N VAL A 21 -12.23 -9.39 5.06
CA VAL A 21 -13.32 -8.40 5.04
C VAL A 21 -12.78 -6.96 5.09
N SER A 22 -11.64 -6.73 5.76
CA SER A 22 -10.97 -5.43 5.84
C SER A 22 -10.50 -4.92 4.47
N ILE A 23 -9.99 -5.80 3.61
CA ILE A 23 -9.46 -5.42 2.29
C ILE A 23 -10.60 -5.08 1.33
N VAL A 24 -11.67 -5.88 1.34
CA VAL A 24 -12.86 -5.58 0.55
C VAL A 24 -13.52 -4.28 1.02
N ALA A 25 -13.61 -4.06 2.33
CA ALA A 25 -14.11 -2.80 2.86
C ALA A 25 -13.22 -1.59 2.47
N GLY A 26 -11.89 -1.76 2.44
CA GLY A 26 -10.94 -0.75 1.99
C GLY A 26 -11.10 -0.41 0.50
N LEU A 27 -11.18 -1.42 -0.38
CA LEU A 27 -11.42 -1.24 -1.81
C LEU A 27 -12.75 -0.54 -2.09
N MET A 28 -13.81 -0.95 -1.39
CA MET A 28 -15.10 -0.27 -1.47
C MET A 28 -14.98 1.17 -1.00
N GLY A 29 -14.30 1.43 0.12
CA GLY A 29 -14.03 2.78 0.59
C GLY A 29 -13.31 3.65 -0.44
N LEU A 30 -12.37 3.08 -1.19
CA LEU A 30 -11.63 3.78 -2.25
C LEU A 30 -12.53 4.10 -3.45
N LEU A 31 -13.39 3.16 -3.87
CA LEU A 31 -14.42 3.39 -4.91
C LEU A 31 -15.42 4.47 -4.48
N PHE A 32 -15.93 4.39 -3.24
CA PHE A 32 -16.86 5.38 -2.69
C PHE A 32 -16.21 6.75 -2.54
N ALA A 33 -14.93 6.81 -2.15
CA ALA A 33 -14.18 8.06 -2.07
C ALA A 33 -14.07 8.70 -3.45
N HIS A 34 -13.73 7.94 -4.50
CA HIS A 34 -13.65 8.46 -5.87
C HIS A 34 -15.00 8.98 -6.39
N ILE A 35 -16.10 8.27 -6.10
CA ILE A 35 -17.46 8.70 -6.45
C ILE A 35 -17.85 9.98 -5.68
N SER A 36 -17.43 10.09 -4.42
CA SER A 36 -17.77 11.20 -3.54
C SER A 36 -17.00 12.49 -3.83
N ILE A 37 -15.79 12.38 -4.38
CA ILE A 37 -14.92 13.52 -4.72
C ILE A 37 -15.31 14.15 -6.08
N GLY A 38 -16.20 13.53 -6.86
CA GLY A 38 -16.88 14.18 -7.97
C GLY A 38 -16.10 14.23 -9.28
N TYR A 39 -15.70 13.05 -9.80
CA TYR A 39 -15.24 12.89 -11.19
C TYR A 39 -16.35 12.44 -12.15
N PHE A 40 -17.63 12.65 -11.80
CA PHE A 40 -18.70 12.67 -12.81
C PHE A 40 -18.83 14.12 -13.30
N ASP A 41 -18.16 14.42 -14.40
CA ASP A 41 -18.27 15.69 -15.13
C ASP A 41 -19.68 15.84 -15.71
N LEU A 42 -20.63 16.22 -14.86
CA LEU A 42 -21.97 16.65 -15.21
C LEU A 42 -22.15 18.11 -14.77
N GLY A 43 -21.28 18.99 -15.28
CA GLY A 43 -21.47 20.43 -15.26
C GLY A 43 -20.88 21.19 -14.07
N ALA A 44 -20.78 22.52 -14.25
CA ALA A 44 -20.01 23.51 -13.50
C ALA A 44 -20.33 23.69 -11.99
N ASN A 45 -21.03 22.74 -11.35
CA ASN A 45 -21.36 22.73 -9.92
C ASN A 45 -21.20 21.32 -9.33
N ALA A 46 -20.09 20.64 -9.60
CA ALA A 46 -19.75 19.36 -8.98
C ALA A 46 -19.46 19.55 -7.48
N ARG A 47 -20.51 19.56 -6.65
CA ARG A 47 -20.40 19.49 -5.20
C ARG A 47 -20.30 18.01 -4.81
N GLY A 48 -19.12 17.59 -4.37
CA GLY A 48 -18.92 16.25 -3.82
C GLY A 48 -19.94 15.94 -2.71
N ILE A 49 -20.32 14.67 -2.59
CA ILE A 49 -21.34 14.19 -1.63
C ILE A 49 -20.93 14.50 -0.17
N PHE A 50 -19.62 14.64 0.07
CA PHE A 50 -19.04 14.96 1.37
C PHE A 50 -18.21 16.24 1.32
N PRO A 51 -18.31 17.13 2.33
CA PRO A 51 -17.41 18.27 2.49
C PRO A 51 -15.94 17.83 2.58
N GLU A 52 -15.05 18.56 1.92
CA GLU A 52 -13.60 18.31 1.88
C GLU A 52 -12.97 18.13 3.28
N LYS A 53 -13.50 18.84 4.28
CA LYS A 53 -13.11 18.76 5.69
C LYS A 53 -13.14 17.32 6.24
N TYR A 54 -14.08 16.49 5.81
CA TYR A 54 -14.16 15.09 6.27
C TYR A 54 -12.98 14.26 5.74
N PHE A 55 -12.56 14.49 4.49
CA PHE A 55 -11.42 13.80 3.91
C PHE A 55 -10.10 14.18 4.59
N LEU A 56 -9.91 15.48 4.88
CA LEU A 56 -8.73 15.97 5.59
C LEU A 56 -8.59 15.37 7.00
N GLN A 57 -9.71 15.18 7.71
CA GLN A 57 -9.72 14.51 9.02
C GLN A 57 -9.45 13.01 8.90
N MET A 58 -10.03 12.36 7.90
CA MET A 58 -9.85 10.93 7.63
C MET A 58 -8.39 10.59 7.31
N GLN A 59 -7.66 11.48 6.61
CA GLN A 59 -6.25 11.30 6.29
C GLN A 59 -5.33 11.25 7.53
N GLN A 60 -5.75 11.83 8.67
CA GLN A 60 -4.97 11.81 9.91
C GLN A 60 -5.16 10.51 10.72
N ALA A 61 -6.26 9.79 10.49
CA ALA A 61 -6.63 8.61 11.26
C ALA A 61 -5.59 7.46 11.17
N PRO A 62 -5.04 7.11 9.98
CA PRO A 62 -4.03 6.05 9.88
C PRO A 62 -2.81 6.29 10.76
N GLY A 63 -2.30 7.53 10.83
CA GLY A 63 -1.13 7.86 11.65
C GLY A 63 -1.36 7.61 13.14
N ILE A 64 -2.53 8.00 13.66
CA ILE A 64 -2.91 7.78 15.05
C ILE A 64 -3.04 6.27 15.34
N PHE A 65 -3.70 5.52 14.46
CA PHE A 65 -3.88 4.08 14.64
C PHE A 65 -2.57 3.31 14.57
N ILE A 66 -1.66 3.67 13.65
CA ILE A 66 -0.34 3.06 13.53
C ILE A 66 0.45 3.25 14.82
N ASN A 67 0.45 4.46 15.39
CA ASN A 67 1.14 4.74 16.65
C ASN A 67 0.59 3.89 17.81
N ILE A 68 -0.73 3.75 17.91
CA ILE A 68 -1.36 2.93 18.96
C ILE A 68 -1.00 1.44 18.78
N VAL A 69 -1.07 0.92 17.56
CA VAL A 69 -0.74 -0.49 17.28
C VAL A 69 0.74 -0.76 17.61
N PHE A 70 1.67 0.07 17.13
CA PHE A 70 3.10 -0.15 17.43
C PHE A 70 3.43 0.02 18.91
N ALA A 71 2.83 1.01 19.59
CA ALA A 71 3.02 1.20 21.03
C ALA A 71 2.56 -0.03 21.83
N THR A 72 1.43 -0.62 21.45
CA THR A 72 0.86 -1.78 22.15
C THR A 72 1.50 -3.11 21.77
N LEU A 73 2.07 -3.24 20.57
CA LEU A 73 2.72 -4.46 20.09
C LEU A 73 3.91 -4.89 20.98
N MET A 74 4.59 -3.92 21.59
CA MET A 74 5.73 -4.16 22.49
C MET A 74 5.30 -4.40 23.95
N LEU A 75 4.10 -3.96 24.37
CA LEU A 75 3.67 -4.01 25.78
C LEU A 75 3.42 -5.44 26.29
N GLY A 76 3.06 -6.38 25.41
CA GLY A 76 2.76 -7.77 25.79
C GLY A 76 3.94 -8.74 25.69
N MET A 77 5.13 -8.29 25.27
CA MET A 77 6.25 -9.19 25.01
C MET A 77 7.11 -9.41 26.27
N PRO A 78 7.50 -10.67 26.58
CA PRO A 78 8.43 -10.92 27.66
C PRO A 78 9.77 -10.24 27.37
N LYS A 79 10.47 -9.78 28.42
CA LYS A 79 11.83 -9.25 28.26
C LYS A 79 12.73 -10.37 27.72
N LEU A 80 13.16 -10.22 26.48
CA LEU A 80 14.13 -11.12 25.84
C LEU A 80 15.55 -10.58 26.08
N GLU A 81 16.49 -11.48 26.33
CA GLU A 81 17.90 -11.12 26.30
C GLU A 81 18.30 -10.63 24.90
N PHE A 82 19.19 -9.63 24.85
CA PHE A 82 19.60 -8.97 23.62
C PHE A 82 20.03 -9.97 22.52
N TRP A 83 20.92 -10.91 22.86
CA TRP A 83 21.42 -11.91 21.90
C TRP A 83 20.34 -12.90 21.44
N LYS A 84 19.40 -13.24 22.32
CA LYS A 84 18.26 -14.09 21.97
C LYS A 84 17.31 -13.36 21.02
N SER A 85 17.08 -12.06 21.24
CA SER A 85 16.29 -11.21 20.34
C SER A 85 16.93 -11.11 18.95
N ILE A 86 18.23 -10.83 18.88
CA ILE A 86 18.96 -10.78 17.60
C ILE A 86 18.87 -12.11 16.86
N ARG A 87 19.12 -13.24 17.54
CA ARG A 87 19.08 -14.56 16.92
C ARG A 87 17.69 -14.90 16.33
N LEU A 88 16.62 -14.43 16.95
CA LEU A 88 15.25 -14.60 16.45
C LEU A 88 14.91 -13.62 15.32
N ALA A 89 15.40 -12.39 15.38
CA ALA A 89 15.11 -11.35 14.39
C ALA A 89 15.98 -11.49 13.12
N ALA A 90 17.23 -11.92 13.25
CA ALA A 90 18.22 -11.92 12.17
C ALA A 90 17.76 -12.70 10.91
N PRO A 91 17.19 -13.92 11.01
CA PRO A 91 16.70 -14.63 9.83
C PRO A 91 15.60 -13.85 9.09
N ASN A 92 14.70 -13.20 9.84
CA ASN A 92 13.62 -12.39 9.26
C ASN A 92 14.15 -11.11 8.60
N ILE A 93 15.16 -10.48 9.21
CA ILE A 93 15.83 -9.30 8.63
C ILE A 93 16.55 -9.67 7.34
N VAL A 94 17.29 -10.78 7.33
CA VAL A 94 18.00 -11.26 6.14
C VAL A 94 17.02 -11.62 5.04
N MET A 95 15.93 -12.32 5.36
CA MET A 95 14.86 -12.63 4.40
C MET A 95 14.22 -11.35 3.85
N GLY A 96 13.94 -10.36 4.70
CA GLY A 96 13.42 -9.06 4.28
C GLY A 96 14.36 -8.32 3.32
N HIS A 97 15.68 -8.36 3.58
CA HIS A 97 16.67 -7.77 2.67
C HIS A 97 16.78 -8.54 1.36
N ALA A 98 16.72 -9.87 1.40
CA ALA A 98 16.73 -10.70 0.19
C ALA A 98 15.53 -10.35 -0.72
N PHE A 99 14.34 -10.19 -0.15
CA PHE A 99 13.17 -9.74 -0.91
C PHE A 99 13.31 -8.31 -1.43
N ALA A 100 13.88 -7.40 -0.62
CA ALA A 100 14.12 -6.02 -1.05
C ALA A 100 15.00 -5.96 -2.30
N TRP A 101 16.13 -6.67 -2.25
CA TRP A 101 17.07 -6.72 -3.37
C TRP A 101 16.47 -7.42 -4.58
N GLY A 102 15.69 -8.49 -4.37
CA GLY A 102 14.94 -9.13 -5.44
C GLY A 102 13.99 -8.18 -6.14
N GLN A 103 13.27 -7.34 -5.39
CA GLN A 103 12.34 -6.37 -5.96
C GLN A 103 13.06 -5.19 -6.65
N HIS A 104 14.19 -4.73 -6.11
CA HIS A 104 15.03 -3.75 -6.80
C HIS A 104 15.58 -4.31 -8.12
N PHE A 105 16.00 -5.58 -8.12
CA PHE A 105 16.48 -6.25 -9.33
C PHE A 105 15.37 -6.39 -10.38
N VAL A 106 14.19 -6.89 -9.99
CA VAL A 106 13.03 -6.99 -10.89
C VAL A 106 12.56 -5.61 -11.37
N GLY A 107 12.53 -4.62 -10.48
CA GLY A 107 12.19 -3.24 -10.81
C GLY A 107 13.17 -2.63 -11.82
N ALA A 108 14.47 -2.90 -11.68
CA ALA A 108 15.49 -2.48 -12.65
C ALA A 108 15.30 -3.14 -14.01
N LEU A 109 15.01 -4.44 -14.05
CA LEU A 109 14.70 -5.14 -15.30
C LEU A 109 13.46 -4.53 -15.99
N LEU A 110 12.39 -4.27 -15.24
CA LEU A 110 11.19 -3.62 -15.78
C LEU A 110 11.48 -2.20 -16.27
N ALA A 111 12.30 -1.43 -15.55
CA ALA A 111 12.72 -0.10 -15.97
C ALA A 111 13.47 -0.13 -17.31
N ILE A 112 14.40 -1.07 -17.48
CA ILE A 112 15.25 -1.16 -18.68
C ILE A 112 14.50 -1.75 -19.87
N PHE A 113 13.74 -2.83 -19.68
CA PHE A 113 13.14 -3.57 -20.79
C PHE A 113 11.71 -3.18 -21.12
N VAL A 114 11.00 -2.53 -20.19
CA VAL A 114 9.61 -2.13 -20.40
C VAL A 114 9.49 -0.62 -20.37
N PHE A 115 9.81 0.03 -19.25
CA PHE A 115 9.52 1.47 -19.09
C PHE A 115 10.42 2.38 -19.92
N SER A 116 11.64 1.96 -20.28
CA SER A 116 12.53 2.73 -21.16
C SER A 116 11.90 3.07 -22.52
N TYR A 117 10.98 2.24 -23.01
CA TYR A 117 10.28 2.45 -24.29
C TYR A 117 9.09 3.43 -24.18
N PHE A 118 8.59 3.67 -22.98
CA PHE A 118 7.36 4.45 -22.75
C PHE A 118 7.57 5.73 -21.95
N TYR A 119 8.62 5.82 -21.13
CA TYR A 119 8.85 6.92 -20.20
C TYR A 119 10.31 7.40 -20.20
N GLU A 120 10.50 8.71 -20.36
CA GLU A 120 11.82 9.36 -20.28
C GLU A 120 12.45 9.23 -18.87
N ASN A 121 11.63 9.17 -17.82
CA ASN A 121 12.03 9.06 -16.42
C ASN A 121 12.09 7.61 -15.90
N SER A 122 12.25 6.63 -16.79
CA SER A 122 12.24 5.20 -16.46
C SER A 122 13.23 4.80 -15.34
N GLN A 123 14.34 5.52 -15.19
CA GLN A 123 15.35 5.31 -14.15
C GLN A 123 14.82 5.38 -12.72
N TYR A 124 13.81 6.23 -12.46
CA TYR A 124 13.21 6.37 -11.13
C TYR A 124 12.13 5.32 -10.87
N MET A 125 11.65 4.62 -11.91
CA MET A 125 10.61 3.61 -11.78
C MET A 125 11.12 2.34 -11.08
N ALA A 126 12.40 1.99 -11.27
CA ALA A 126 13.03 0.85 -10.61
C ALA A 126 13.03 0.96 -9.05
N PRO A 127 13.57 2.03 -8.45
CA PRO A 127 13.50 2.20 -7.00
C PRO A 127 12.05 2.42 -6.53
N LEU A 128 11.22 3.12 -7.30
CA LEU A 128 9.82 3.35 -6.95
C LEU A 128 9.03 2.05 -6.79
N ILE A 129 9.25 1.08 -7.67
CA ILE A 129 8.59 -0.24 -7.58
C ILE A 129 8.99 -0.97 -6.29
N ALA A 130 10.28 -1.01 -5.97
CA ALA A 130 10.76 -1.67 -4.76
C ALA A 130 10.24 -0.97 -3.49
N ILE A 131 10.35 0.37 -3.45
CA ILE A 131 9.91 1.20 -2.33
C ILE A 131 8.40 1.08 -2.11
N GLY A 132 7.60 1.17 -3.18
CA GLY A 132 6.15 1.08 -3.11
C GLY A 132 5.69 -0.33 -2.76
N PHE A 133 6.12 -1.34 -3.51
CA PHE A 133 5.59 -2.70 -3.36
C PHE A 133 6.03 -3.35 -2.03
N GLN A 134 7.30 -3.17 -1.64
CA GLN A 134 7.82 -3.74 -0.39
C GLN A 134 7.62 -2.82 0.82
N GLY A 135 8.07 -1.57 0.70
CA GLY A 135 8.04 -0.59 1.79
C GLY A 135 6.63 -0.10 2.08
N GLY A 136 5.73 -0.22 1.11
CA GLY A 136 4.33 0.12 1.28
C GLY A 136 4.10 1.62 1.37
N HIS A 137 2.91 1.98 1.85
CA HIS A 137 2.45 3.37 1.89
C HIS A 137 3.29 4.26 2.80
N GLY A 138 3.80 3.71 3.91
CA GLY A 138 4.60 4.46 4.88
C GLY A 138 5.97 4.88 4.32
N THR A 139 6.68 3.96 3.65
CA THR A 139 7.98 4.28 3.04
C THR A 139 7.83 5.20 1.84
N ALA A 140 6.80 5.01 1.01
CA ALA A 140 6.51 5.91 -0.12
C ALA A 140 6.20 7.35 0.36
N ALA A 141 5.36 7.50 1.39
CA ALA A 141 5.04 8.81 1.96
C ALA A 141 6.27 9.47 2.63
N GLY A 142 7.10 8.68 3.32
CA GLY A 142 8.31 9.16 3.98
C GLY A 142 9.39 9.69 3.03
N LEU A 143 9.35 9.30 1.75
CA LEU A 143 10.28 9.75 0.71
C LEU A 143 9.77 10.91 -0.15
N SER A 144 8.64 11.51 0.23
CA SER A 144 8.04 12.65 -0.47
C SER A 144 9.02 13.80 -0.72
N VAL A 145 9.76 14.23 0.31
CA VAL A 145 10.79 15.27 0.20
C VAL A 145 11.91 14.87 -0.78
N THR A 146 12.32 13.60 -0.78
CA THR A 146 13.36 13.11 -1.69
C THR A 146 12.90 13.17 -3.14
N TYR A 147 11.64 12.80 -3.41
CA TYR A 147 11.08 12.88 -4.76
C TYR A 147 10.89 14.32 -5.25
N GLU A 148 10.59 15.25 -4.35
CA GLU A 148 10.55 16.69 -4.68
C GLU A 148 11.93 17.21 -5.09
N ILE A 149 13.00 16.84 -4.37
CA ILE A 149 14.38 17.21 -4.73
C ILE A 149 14.78 16.65 -6.11
N LEU A 150 14.30 15.45 -6.44
CA LEU A 150 14.54 14.80 -7.73
C LEU A 150 13.66 15.35 -8.87
N ASN A 151 12.86 16.40 -8.62
CA ASN A 151 11.87 16.96 -9.57
C ASN A 151 10.89 15.92 -10.11
N PHE A 152 10.55 14.89 -9.32
CA PHE A 152 9.62 13.83 -9.70
C PHE A 152 8.47 13.75 -8.70
N LYS A 153 7.63 14.79 -8.67
CA LYS A 153 6.58 14.95 -7.66
C LYS A 153 5.49 13.87 -7.77
N GLU A 154 5.22 13.40 -8.98
CA GLU A 154 4.27 12.32 -9.25
C GLU A 154 4.71 10.96 -8.66
N ALA A 155 5.99 10.82 -8.26
CA ALA A 155 6.53 9.59 -7.68
C ALA A 155 5.85 9.18 -6.38
N VAL A 156 5.35 10.15 -5.59
CA VAL A 156 4.66 9.86 -4.34
C VAL A 156 3.35 9.14 -4.62
N ASP A 157 2.53 9.69 -5.51
CA ASP A 157 1.23 9.13 -5.87
C ASP A 157 1.40 7.78 -6.58
N LEU A 158 2.38 7.67 -7.48
CA LEU A 158 2.75 6.40 -8.10
C LEU A 158 3.22 5.38 -7.07
N GLY A 159 4.05 5.78 -6.10
CA GLY A 159 4.53 4.91 -5.03
C GLY A 159 3.40 4.39 -4.14
N LEU A 160 2.43 5.23 -3.78
CA LEU A 160 1.22 4.84 -3.04
C LEU A 160 0.33 3.89 -3.86
N GLY A 161 0.20 4.13 -5.17
CA GLY A 161 -0.50 3.24 -6.09
C GLY A 161 0.16 1.86 -6.18
N VAL A 162 1.48 1.83 -6.35
CA VAL A 162 2.27 0.58 -6.37
C VAL A 162 2.19 -0.14 -5.03
N ALA A 163 2.19 0.57 -3.91
CA ALA A 163 2.01 -0.02 -2.59
C ALA A 163 0.65 -0.71 -2.43
N THR A 164 -0.42 -0.07 -2.90
CA THR A 164 -1.76 -0.68 -2.90
C THR A 164 -1.80 -1.92 -3.80
N GLY A 165 -1.27 -1.79 -5.02
CA GLY A 165 -1.18 -2.90 -5.97
C GLY A 165 -0.40 -4.09 -5.40
N GLY A 166 0.73 -3.82 -4.74
CA GLY A 166 1.57 -4.86 -4.14
C GLY A 166 0.87 -5.62 -3.02
N VAL A 167 0.13 -4.93 -2.15
CA VAL A 167 -0.69 -5.58 -1.11
C VAL A 167 -1.75 -6.48 -1.73
N LEU A 168 -2.44 -6.02 -2.78
CA LEU A 168 -3.48 -6.81 -3.46
C LEU A 168 -2.89 -8.02 -4.19
N ILE A 169 -1.79 -7.84 -4.93
CA ILE A 169 -1.12 -8.92 -5.65
C ILE A 169 -0.61 -9.96 -4.65
N GLY A 170 0.09 -9.53 -3.59
CA GLY A 170 0.63 -10.43 -2.57
C GLY A 170 -0.45 -11.22 -1.84
N LEU A 171 -1.57 -10.57 -1.51
CA LEU A 171 -2.73 -11.25 -0.93
C LEU A 171 -3.32 -12.29 -1.88
N ILE A 172 -3.64 -11.89 -3.11
CA ILE A 172 -4.29 -12.76 -4.09
C ILE A 172 -3.36 -13.93 -4.43
N SER A 173 -2.07 -13.68 -4.66
CA SER A 173 -1.09 -14.75 -4.92
C SER A 173 -0.96 -15.68 -3.72
N GLY A 174 -0.92 -15.15 -2.50
CA GLY A 174 -0.88 -15.97 -1.29
C GLY A 174 -2.10 -16.90 -1.20
N ILE A 175 -3.29 -16.36 -1.41
CA ILE A 175 -4.52 -17.15 -1.42
C ILE A 175 -4.50 -18.21 -2.52
N LEU A 176 -3.97 -17.90 -3.71
CA LEU A 176 -3.91 -18.87 -4.80
C LEU A 176 -2.87 -19.98 -4.57
N ILE A 177 -1.74 -19.66 -3.92
CA ILE A 177 -0.68 -20.64 -3.64
C ILE A 177 -1.05 -21.56 -2.47
N PHE A 178 -1.71 -21.03 -1.44
CA PHE A 178 -2.02 -21.76 -0.21
C PHE A 178 -3.43 -22.38 -0.19
N LYS A 179 -4.15 -22.35 -1.31
CA LYS A 179 -5.48 -22.94 -1.48
C LYS A 179 -5.41 -24.22 -2.31
#